data_AF-A0A6P7SST7-F1
#
_entry.id   AF-A0A6P7SST7-F1
#
_cell.length_a   1.000
_cell.length_b   1.000
_cell.length_c   1.000
_cell.angle_alpha   90.00
_cell.angle_beta   90.00
_cell.angle_gamma   90.00
#
_symmetry.space_group_name_H-M   'P 1'
#
loop_
_entity.id
_entity.type
_entity.pdbx_description
1 polymer ?
#
loop_
_entity_poly.entity_id
_entity_poly.type
_entity_poly.pdbx_seq_one_letter_code
_entity_poly.pdbx_strand_id
1 'polypeptide(L)'
;MDDTSERDWDRSLHLRIRLDGELNLKTVALGTGTKCIGQSKMSKNGDVLYDSHAEVIARRAFLRFLYHEISLVYNGEESEVFVLPASKAHNQCLLKNNVEFQFFMSSTPCGDASIFPMMPEDTFSRIGEICVNIPSQTNSLEEEQIKQTAEEPVAKKFKTDDGICESSCERLQFPEKDNVKHLTDSSFALAEDIFRTGAKCVPFGKQDTYEPGINYHCINALRIKPGRGDRTLSMSCSDKIARWNFLGCQGALLSHFLFEPIYFKSFIIANCPFSVDAAHRALMGRFETQAESLHLPDGYFMNKPNILQSSLSFADNKNNSKTGNLKENVIPCSTTIIWYKKGENATEEIAVNGRKQGATLKSINNCSAHLSISCKALYSEFKRVKEIASKVNKLPLTLKSLEDDSSSGQTYYSHKIAAMKYQDIWNQLLKGTLKTWVKKPKEFMQFL
;
A
#
# COMPACT_ATOMS: atom_id res chain seq x y z
N MET A 1 36.65 -7.78 0.84
CA MET A 1 35.99 -7.80 -0.49
C MET A 1 34.56 -7.38 -0.23
N ASP A 2 34.39 -6.07 -0.06
CA ASP A 2 33.10 -5.40 0.04
C ASP A 2 32.54 -5.27 -1.37
N ASP A 3 31.40 -5.90 -1.60
CA ASP A 3 30.57 -5.68 -2.77
C ASP A 3 29.12 -5.52 -2.30
N THR A 4 28.88 -4.46 -1.52
CA THR A 4 27.54 -3.91 -1.38
C THR A 4 27.29 -3.01 -2.57
N SER A 5 27.07 -3.62 -3.74
CA SER A 5 26.43 -2.92 -4.85
C SER A 5 25.07 -2.41 -4.35
N GLU A 6 24.95 -1.09 -4.15
CA GLU A 6 23.66 -0.41 -4.13
C GLU A 6 22.94 -0.81 -5.42
N ARG A 7 21.98 -1.72 -5.29
CA ARG A 7 21.13 -2.09 -6.41
C ARG A 7 19.93 -1.16 -6.35
N ASP A 8 20.00 -0.12 -7.17
CA ASP A 8 18.96 0.88 -7.36
C ASP A 8 17.80 0.32 -8.18
N TRP A 9 16.56 0.65 -7.78
CA TRP A 9 15.34 0.09 -8.37
C TRP A 9 14.28 1.15 -8.64
N ASP A 10 13.81 1.20 -9.89
CA ASP A 10 12.89 2.17 -10.53
C ASP A 10 11.58 2.45 -9.75
N ARG A 11 11.13 1.56 -8.83
CA ARG A 11 10.10 1.86 -7.81
C ARG A 11 10.24 1.02 -6.54
N SER A 12 10.41 1.66 -5.38
CA SER A 12 10.40 1.02 -4.05
C SER A 12 9.23 1.51 -3.21
N LEU A 13 8.74 0.66 -2.30
CA LEU A 13 7.58 0.98 -1.48
C LEU A 13 7.72 0.35 -0.11
N HIS A 14 7.48 1.14 0.93
CA HIS A 14 7.61 0.71 2.31
C HIS A 14 6.28 0.89 3.03
N LEU A 15 5.82 -0.16 3.67
CA LEU A 15 4.69 -0.12 4.60
C LEU A 15 5.26 -0.07 6.01
N ARG A 16 4.99 1.02 6.73
CA ARG A 16 5.53 1.28 8.06
C ARG A 16 4.44 1.24 9.12
N ILE A 17 4.78 0.72 10.30
CA ILE A 17 3.96 0.79 11.51
C ILE A 17 4.54 1.83 12.43
N ARG A 18 3.69 2.70 12.97
CA ARG A 18 4.01 3.53 14.15
C ARG A 18 3.47 2.82 15.39
N LEU A 19 4.32 2.67 16.41
CA LEU A 19 3.96 2.17 17.74
C LEU A 19 4.28 3.28 18.77
N ASP A 20 3.36 3.53 19.70
CA ASP A 20 3.60 4.26 20.96
C ASP A 20 4.08 5.73 20.90
N GLY A 21 3.59 6.56 19.97
CA GLY A 21 3.79 8.02 20.04
C GLY A 21 5.24 8.52 19.85
N GLU A 22 6.25 7.66 20.01
CA GLU A 22 7.61 7.86 19.56
C GLU A 22 7.71 7.62 18.06
N LEU A 23 8.69 8.26 17.41
CA LEU A 23 8.96 8.20 15.97
C LEU A 23 9.46 6.83 15.47
N ASN A 24 9.18 5.74 16.18
CA ASN A 24 9.62 4.39 15.84
C ASN A 24 8.79 3.79 14.69
N LEU A 25 9.18 4.12 13.46
CA LEU A 25 8.61 3.54 12.25
C LEU A 25 9.27 2.19 11.92
N LYS A 26 8.50 1.10 11.97
CA LYS A 26 8.98 -0.24 11.57
C LYS A 26 8.46 -0.62 10.19
N THR A 27 9.34 -0.96 9.24
CA THR A 27 8.89 -1.50 7.94
C THR A 27 8.38 -2.93 8.12
N VAL A 28 7.17 -3.21 7.64
CA VAL A 28 6.54 -4.55 7.73
C VAL A 28 6.29 -5.22 6.39
N ALA A 29 6.31 -4.45 5.31
CA ALA A 29 6.27 -4.99 3.95
C ALA A 29 6.92 -4.03 2.96
N LEU A 30 7.51 -4.61 1.92
CA LEU A 30 8.10 -3.90 0.81
C LEU A 30 7.80 -4.61 -0.51
N GLY A 31 7.65 -3.80 -1.55
CA GLY A 31 7.47 -4.29 -2.91
C GLY A 31 8.14 -3.37 -3.92
N THR A 32 8.73 -3.96 -4.96
CA THR A 32 9.18 -3.21 -6.15
C THR A 32 8.42 -3.66 -7.39
N GLY A 33 8.60 -2.93 -8.50
CA GLY A 33 8.17 -3.38 -9.82
C GLY A 33 7.15 -2.47 -10.51
N THR A 34 7.03 -2.66 -11.82
CA THR A 34 6.28 -1.78 -12.75
C THR A 34 5.54 -2.54 -13.84
N LYS A 35 5.42 -3.87 -13.71
CA LYS A 35 4.97 -4.74 -14.81
C LYS A 35 3.66 -5.44 -14.45
N CYS A 36 2.85 -5.72 -15.47
CA CYS A 36 1.66 -6.57 -15.39
C CYS A 36 1.72 -7.64 -16.48
N ILE A 37 1.17 -8.82 -16.21
CA ILE A 37 1.01 -9.84 -17.25
C ILE A 37 -0.28 -9.58 -18.05
N GLY A 38 -0.27 -10.00 -19.32
CA GLY A 38 -1.47 -10.02 -20.16
C GLY A 38 -2.46 -11.12 -19.78
N GLN A 39 -3.69 -11.01 -20.29
CA GLN A 39 -4.78 -11.97 -20.02
C GLN A 39 -4.43 -13.40 -20.41
N SER A 40 -3.72 -13.58 -21.52
CA SER A 40 -3.25 -14.87 -22.03
C SER A 40 -2.39 -15.65 -21.03
N LYS A 41 -1.77 -14.97 -20.06
CA LYS A 41 -0.87 -15.56 -19.05
C LYS A 41 -1.54 -15.73 -17.68
N MET A 42 -2.82 -15.41 -17.55
CA MET A 42 -3.55 -15.58 -16.29
C MET A 42 -3.79 -17.06 -15.97
N SER A 43 -3.93 -17.41 -14.69
CA SER A 43 -4.06 -18.80 -14.24
C SER A 43 -5.29 -19.01 -13.37
N LYS A 44 -6.10 -20.02 -13.70
CA LYS A 44 -7.30 -20.38 -12.93
C LYS A 44 -6.98 -20.94 -11.53
N ASN A 45 -5.72 -21.31 -11.28
CA ASN A 45 -5.27 -21.91 -10.02
C ASN A 45 -4.82 -20.89 -8.96
N GLY A 46 -4.84 -19.60 -9.28
CA GLY A 46 -4.45 -18.53 -8.34
C GLY A 46 -2.95 -18.48 -8.00
N ASP A 47 -2.11 -19.21 -8.72
CA ASP A 47 -0.66 -19.38 -8.49
C ASP A 47 0.22 -18.31 -9.19
N VAL A 48 -0.38 -17.43 -10.00
CA VAL A 48 0.32 -16.36 -10.74
C VAL A 48 -0.11 -14.98 -10.27
N LEU A 49 0.85 -14.08 -10.07
CA LEU A 49 0.57 -12.66 -9.84
C LEU A 49 0.29 -11.94 -11.16
N TYR A 50 -0.84 -11.26 -11.22
CA TYR A 50 -1.25 -10.55 -12.43
C TYR A 50 -0.68 -9.13 -12.53
N ASP A 51 -0.41 -8.54 -11.37
CA ASP A 51 0.01 -7.16 -11.24
C ASP A 51 1.20 -7.14 -10.27
N SER A 52 2.35 -6.76 -10.82
CA SER A 52 3.62 -6.65 -10.13
C SER A 52 4.09 -5.21 -10.05
N HIS A 53 3.15 -4.25 -10.00
CA HIS A 53 3.47 -2.91 -9.53
C HIS A 53 3.76 -2.91 -8.04
N ALA A 54 4.75 -2.12 -7.63
CA ALA A 54 5.20 -1.97 -6.25
C ALA A 54 4.04 -1.81 -5.26
N GLU A 55 3.05 -0.95 -5.58
CA GLU A 55 1.87 -0.67 -4.75
C GLU A 55 1.03 -1.91 -4.49
N VAL A 56 0.89 -2.77 -5.49
CA VAL A 56 0.13 -4.01 -5.36
C VAL A 56 0.94 -5.05 -4.61
N ILE A 57 2.23 -5.14 -4.87
CA ILE A 57 3.12 -6.12 -4.25
C ILE A 57 3.27 -5.84 -2.76
N ALA A 58 3.57 -4.60 -2.38
CA ALA A 58 3.71 -4.21 -0.98
C ALA A 58 2.43 -4.48 -0.19
N ARG A 59 1.25 -4.13 -0.74
CA ARG A 59 -0.02 -4.45 -0.07
C ARG A 59 -0.20 -5.96 0.12
N ARG A 60 0.13 -6.78 -0.90
CA ARG A 60 -0.03 -8.25 -0.79
C ARG A 60 0.97 -8.87 0.20
N ALA A 61 2.19 -8.36 0.24
CA ALA A 61 3.20 -8.71 1.24
C ALA A 61 2.73 -8.30 2.65
N PHE A 62 2.10 -7.14 2.78
CA PHE A 62 1.48 -6.70 4.04
C PHE A 62 0.35 -7.61 4.50
N LEU A 63 -0.44 -8.20 3.58
CA LEU A 63 -1.44 -9.19 3.99
C LEU A 63 -0.80 -10.43 4.65
N ARG A 64 0.43 -10.82 4.25
CA ARG A 64 1.16 -11.92 4.91
C ARG A 64 1.54 -11.56 6.34
N PHE A 65 2.01 -10.33 6.54
CA PHE A 65 2.25 -9.78 7.87
C PHE A 65 0.96 -9.79 8.72
N LEU A 66 -0.15 -9.29 8.19
CA LEU A 66 -1.43 -9.29 8.91
C LEU A 66 -1.93 -10.71 9.28
N TYR A 67 -1.83 -11.68 8.37
CA TYR A 67 -2.19 -13.07 8.68
C TYR A 67 -1.31 -13.67 9.78
N HIS A 68 -0.03 -13.29 9.83
CA HIS A 68 0.87 -13.71 10.90
C HIS A 68 0.43 -13.13 12.25
N GLU A 69 0.26 -11.81 12.33
CA GLU A 69 -0.18 -11.12 13.55
C GLU A 69 -1.51 -11.66 14.09
N ILE A 70 -2.51 -11.85 13.22
CA ILE A 70 -3.80 -12.44 13.61
C ILE A 70 -3.63 -13.88 14.11
N SER A 71 -2.72 -14.66 13.52
CA SER A 71 -2.49 -16.02 13.99
C SER A 71 -1.84 -16.09 15.37
N LEU A 72 -0.96 -15.14 15.72
CA LEU A 72 -0.41 -15.03 17.07
C LEU A 72 -1.54 -14.83 18.08
N VAL A 73 -2.44 -13.88 17.81
CA VAL A 73 -3.57 -13.59 18.69
C VAL A 73 -4.47 -14.82 18.92
N TYR A 74 -4.84 -15.55 17.86
CA TYR A 74 -5.67 -16.75 18.04
C TYR A 74 -4.94 -17.92 18.70
N ASN A 75 -3.61 -17.98 18.63
CA ASN A 75 -2.81 -18.95 19.38
C ASN A 75 -2.63 -18.56 20.86
N GLY A 76 -3.09 -17.38 21.28
CA GLY A 76 -2.83 -16.85 22.63
C GLY A 76 -1.42 -16.28 22.80
N GLU A 77 -0.72 -16.01 21.69
CA GLU A 77 0.57 -15.35 21.66
C GLU A 77 0.38 -13.82 21.55
N GLU A 78 1.41 -13.06 21.92
CA GLU A 78 1.38 -11.61 21.80
C GLU A 78 1.55 -11.17 20.34
N SER A 79 0.66 -10.30 19.86
CA SER A 79 0.80 -9.60 18.57
C SER A 79 1.23 -8.17 18.80
N GLU A 80 2.09 -7.63 17.93
CA GLU A 80 2.44 -6.20 17.92
C GLU A 80 1.25 -5.32 17.48
N VAL A 81 0.29 -5.90 16.75
CA VAL A 81 -0.74 -5.15 16.00
C VAL A 81 -2.15 -5.34 16.54
N PHE A 82 -2.50 -6.56 16.95
CA PHE A 82 -3.88 -6.91 17.24
C PHE A 82 -4.07 -7.39 18.67
N VAL A 83 -5.31 -7.27 19.15
CA VAL A 83 -5.79 -7.90 20.39
C VAL A 83 -7.15 -8.55 20.13
N LEU A 84 -7.47 -9.59 20.89
CA LEU A 84 -8.83 -10.09 20.96
C LEU A 84 -9.61 -9.32 22.04
N PRO A 85 -10.87 -8.90 21.77
CA PRO A 85 -11.73 -8.34 22.80
C PRO A 85 -11.89 -9.32 23.97
N ALA A 86 -11.86 -8.80 25.20
CA ALA A 86 -12.15 -9.62 26.40
C ALA A 86 -13.60 -10.16 26.39
N SER A 87 -14.52 -9.44 25.72
CA SER A 87 -15.90 -9.87 25.56
C SER A 87 -16.00 -11.16 24.73
N LYS A 88 -16.70 -12.17 25.26
CA LYS A 88 -16.99 -13.42 24.53
C LYS A 88 -17.93 -13.23 23.33
N ALA A 89 -18.55 -12.06 23.17
CA ALA A 89 -19.48 -11.78 22.08
C ALA A 89 -18.78 -11.60 20.71
N HIS A 90 -17.48 -11.26 20.71
CA HIS A 90 -16.75 -10.96 19.49
C HIS A 90 -15.52 -11.85 19.33
N ASN A 91 -15.46 -12.53 18.19
CA ASN A 91 -14.40 -13.48 17.82
C ASN A 91 -13.38 -12.87 16.83
N GLN A 92 -13.49 -11.56 16.59
CA GLN A 92 -12.68 -10.84 15.62
C GLN A 92 -11.60 -10.03 16.35
N CYS A 93 -10.44 -9.92 15.74
CA CYS A 93 -9.33 -9.12 16.22
C CYS A 93 -9.63 -7.62 16.09
N LEU A 94 -9.21 -6.85 17.10
CA LEU A 94 -9.18 -5.39 17.10
C LEU A 94 -7.76 -4.92 16.85
N LEU A 95 -7.61 -3.88 16.02
CA LEU A 95 -6.34 -3.16 15.90
C LEU A 95 -6.06 -2.44 17.23
N LYS A 96 -4.82 -2.51 17.73
CA LYS A 96 -4.44 -1.76 18.94
C LYS A 96 -4.48 -0.25 18.65
N ASN A 97 -4.93 0.55 19.63
CA ASN A 97 -5.14 2.00 19.47
C ASN A 97 -3.87 2.79 19.12
N ASN A 98 -2.71 2.28 19.48
CA ASN A 98 -1.39 2.90 19.25
C ASN A 98 -0.76 2.48 17.91
N VAL A 99 -1.46 1.72 17.07
CA VAL A 99 -0.94 1.17 15.81
C VAL A 99 -1.53 1.93 14.62
N GLU A 100 -0.66 2.54 13.83
CA GLU A 100 -1.04 3.17 12.55
C GLU A 100 -0.19 2.63 11.39
N PHE A 101 -0.81 2.47 10.22
CA PHE A 101 -0.12 2.05 9.00
C PHE A 101 0.11 3.21 8.04
N GLN A 102 1.36 3.34 7.58
CA GLN A 102 1.82 4.37 6.65
C GLN A 102 2.26 3.73 5.33
N PHE A 103 1.91 4.34 4.20
CA PHE A 103 2.16 3.80 2.86
C PHE A 103 3.11 4.70 2.07
N PHE A 104 4.40 4.35 2.04
CA PHE A 104 5.43 5.13 1.34
C PHE A 104 5.65 4.61 -0.08
N MET A 105 5.57 5.48 -1.10
CA MET A 105 5.80 5.16 -2.51
C MET A 105 6.95 6.00 -3.08
N SER A 106 7.89 5.38 -3.79
CA SER A 106 9.00 6.11 -4.44
C SER A 106 8.57 7.02 -5.60
N SER A 107 7.33 6.88 -6.08
CA SER A 107 6.79 7.71 -7.15
C SER A 107 5.26 7.76 -7.10
N THR A 108 4.69 8.77 -7.74
CA THR A 108 3.24 8.94 -7.88
C THR A 108 2.59 7.67 -8.50
N PRO A 109 1.50 7.15 -7.89
CA PRO A 109 0.88 5.91 -8.34
C PRO A 109 0.31 6.06 -9.75
N CYS A 110 0.51 5.05 -10.59
CA CYS A 110 0.06 5.14 -11.98
C CYS A 110 -1.46 5.33 -12.08
N GLY A 111 -1.91 6.08 -13.08
CA GLY A 111 -3.32 6.38 -13.33
C GLY A 111 -3.59 7.87 -13.20
N ASP A 112 -4.69 8.21 -12.55
CA ASP A 112 -5.17 9.60 -12.43
C ASP A 112 -4.25 10.50 -11.61
N ALA A 113 -3.56 9.95 -10.59
CA ALA A 113 -2.67 10.73 -9.73
C ALA A 113 -1.45 11.28 -10.49
N SER A 114 -1.03 10.59 -11.56
CA SER A 114 0.09 11.00 -12.42
C SER A 114 -0.31 11.97 -13.54
N ILE A 115 -1.55 12.45 -13.58
CA ILE A 115 -2.05 13.40 -14.57
C ILE A 115 -2.21 14.77 -13.92
N PHE A 116 -1.24 15.65 -14.16
CA PHE A 116 -1.25 17.03 -13.68
C PHE A 116 -0.37 17.93 -14.56
N PRO A 117 -0.60 19.25 -14.56
CA PRO A 117 0.16 20.20 -15.37
C PRO A 117 1.67 20.13 -15.14
N MET A 118 2.45 20.24 -16.21
CA MET A 118 3.90 20.50 -16.15
C MET A 118 4.09 22.01 -15.98
N MET A 119 4.46 22.43 -14.78
CA MET A 119 4.78 23.84 -14.51
C MET A 119 6.25 24.13 -14.90
N PRO A 120 6.56 25.35 -15.38
CA PRO A 120 7.95 25.79 -15.55
C PRO A 120 8.76 25.65 -14.25
N GLU A 121 10.06 25.34 -14.36
CA GLU A 121 10.96 25.01 -13.24
C GLU A 121 10.91 26.05 -12.09
N ASP A 122 10.69 27.32 -12.40
CA ASP A 122 10.62 28.43 -11.44
C ASP A 122 9.36 28.43 -10.54
N THR A 123 8.41 27.52 -10.75
CA THR A 123 7.13 27.45 -10.01
C THR A 123 7.08 26.35 -8.95
N PHE A 124 8.09 25.49 -8.86
CA PHE A 124 8.08 24.30 -7.99
C PHE A 124 8.15 24.59 -6.48
N SER A 125 8.22 25.84 -6.06
CA SER A 125 8.37 26.23 -4.66
C SER A 125 7.08 26.18 -3.82
N ARG A 126 5.95 25.65 -4.32
CA ARG A 126 4.70 25.57 -3.54
C ARG A 126 3.79 24.38 -3.88
N ILE A 127 4.21 23.14 -3.62
CA ILE A 127 3.28 21.99 -3.67
C ILE A 127 3.67 20.96 -2.59
N GLY A 128 2.94 20.95 -1.47
CA GLY A 128 2.93 19.87 -0.46
C GLY A 128 3.77 20.14 0.79
N GLU A 129 3.17 19.89 1.97
CA GLU A 129 3.89 19.88 3.25
C GLU A 129 5.06 18.88 3.17
N ILE A 130 6.29 19.39 3.27
CA ILE A 130 7.50 18.58 3.36
C ILE A 130 7.53 17.98 4.76
N CYS A 131 7.40 16.67 4.89
CA CYS A 131 7.79 16.01 6.13
C CYS A 131 9.32 15.94 6.20
N VAL A 132 9.92 16.75 7.08
CA VAL A 132 11.34 16.72 7.39
C VAL A 132 11.61 15.65 8.46
N ASN A 133 12.75 14.96 8.30
CA ASN A 133 13.42 14.03 9.23
C ASN A 133 12.94 12.57 9.28
N ILE A 134 13.67 11.72 8.54
CA ILE A 134 13.98 10.36 8.99
C ILE A 134 15.41 10.43 9.54
N PRO A 135 15.67 10.11 10.83
CA PRO A 135 17.02 9.97 11.32
C PRO A 135 17.68 8.80 10.58
N SER A 136 18.68 9.10 9.75
CA SER A 136 19.65 8.10 9.30
C SER A 136 20.51 7.73 10.50
N GLN A 137 20.15 6.67 11.23
CA GLN A 137 21.13 6.00 12.09
C GLN A 137 22.03 5.16 11.18
N THR A 138 23.00 5.81 10.54
CA THR A 138 24.24 5.14 10.17
C THR A 138 25.08 5.11 11.43
N ASN A 139 25.12 3.96 12.11
CA ASN A 139 26.15 3.71 13.11
C ASN A 139 27.48 3.65 12.35
N SER A 140 28.22 4.76 12.30
CA SER A 140 29.65 4.71 12.05
C SER A 140 30.30 4.05 13.25
N LEU A 141 30.71 2.81 13.09
CA LEU A 141 31.73 2.20 13.91
C LEU A 141 33.02 3.01 13.68
N GLU A 142 33.41 3.83 14.66
CA GLU A 142 34.72 4.46 14.70
C GLU A 142 35.77 3.41 15.09
N GLU A 143 36.69 3.13 14.16
CA GLU A 143 37.95 2.43 14.45
C GLU A 143 38.87 3.32 15.29
N GLU A 144 39.44 2.73 16.33
CA GLU A 144 40.41 3.31 17.25
C GLU A 144 41.64 3.92 16.57
N GLN A 145 42.24 4.96 17.17
CA GLN A 145 43.60 4.86 17.73
C GLN A 145 44.09 6.15 18.47
N ILE A 146 44.33 5.97 19.78
CA ILE A 146 45.52 6.35 20.57
C ILE A 146 45.93 7.85 20.66
N LYS A 147 45.73 8.45 21.86
CA LYS A 147 46.81 8.92 22.78
C LYS A 147 46.26 9.59 24.06
N GLN A 148 46.65 9.03 25.22
CA GLN A 148 47.15 9.66 26.48
C GLN A 148 46.49 11.00 26.92
N THR A 149 46.01 11.23 28.15
CA THR A 149 46.51 10.82 29.48
C THR A 149 45.55 11.36 30.57
N ALA A 150 45.56 10.69 31.73
CA ALA A 150 45.39 11.22 33.10
C ALA A 150 43.97 11.49 33.70
N GLU A 151 43.70 10.66 34.74
CA GLU A 151 43.07 10.96 36.04
C GLU A 151 41.54 10.86 36.26
N GLU A 152 41.17 9.87 37.10
CA GLU A 152 39.88 9.65 37.79
C GLU A 152 39.73 10.59 39.03
N PRO A 153 38.73 10.42 39.92
CA PRO A 153 37.27 10.50 39.74
C PRO A 153 36.65 11.42 40.82
N VAL A 154 35.48 12.04 40.60
CA VAL A 154 34.66 12.53 41.73
C VAL A 154 33.18 12.32 41.49
N ALA A 155 32.62 11.39 42.27
CA ALA A 155 31.21 11.23 42.52
C ALA A 155 30.63 12.46 43.26
N LYS A 156 29.49 12.98 42.80
CA LYS A 156 28.53 13.65 43.69
C LYS A 156 27.10 13.25 43.35
N LYS A 157 26.38 13.02 44.43
CA LYS A 157 25.06 12.41 44.60
C LYS A 157 24.11 13.52 45.09
N PHE A 158 22.82 13.40 44.73
CA PHE A 158 21.66 14.20 45.20
C PHE A 158 21.58 15.63 44.62
N LYS A 159 20.40 16.17 44.26
CA LYS A 159 19.07 16.07 44.88
C LYS A 159 17.96 16.24 43.84
N THR A 160 16.83 15.62 44.16
CA THR A 160 15.47 16.04 43.78
C THR A 160 15.24 17.49 44.18
N ASP A 161 14.80 18.32 43.25
CA ASP A 161 14.10 19.56 43.60
C ASP A 161 12.92 19.74 42.63
N ASP A 162 11.75 19.77 43.25
CA ASP A 162 10.46 20.08 42.63
C ASP A 162 10.46 21.57 42.24
N GLY A 163 10.90 21.84 41.02
CA GLY A 163 10.85 23.16 40.41
C GLY A 163 9.81 23.18 39.28
N ILE A 164 8.63 23.70 39.58
CA ILE A 164 7.63 24.10 38.59
C ILE A 164 8.31 25.04 37.58
N CYS A 165 8.57 24.51 36.38
CA CYS A 165 8.91 25.32 35.21
C CYS A 165 7.68 25.31 34.31
N GLU A 166 6.86 26.35 34.44
CA GLU A 166 5.95 26.77 33.37
C GLU A 166 6.82 27.19 32.17
N SER A 167 7.21 26.22 31.34
CA SER A 167 7.52 26.51 29.94
C SER A 167 6.26 26.19 29.15
N SER A 168 5.56 27.25 28.77
CA SER A 168 4.44 27.26 27.84
C SER A 168 4.66 26.30 26.67
N CYS A 169 4.12 25.09 26.78
CA CYS A 169 3.84 24.25 25.63
C CYS A 169 2.71 24.97 24.89
N GLU A 170 3.09 25.83 23.94
CA GLU A 170 2.15 26.40 23.00
C GLU A 170 1.46 25.22 22.30
N ARG A 171 0.22 25.00 22.72
CA ARG A 171 -0.80 24.24 22.01
C ARG A 171 -0.68 24.62 20.53
N LEU A 172 -0.12 23.73 19.71
CA LEU A 172 -0.08 23.91 18.26
C LEU A 172 -1.52 24.06 17.79
N GLN A 173 -1.95 25.31 17.65
CA GLN A 173 -3.19 25.67 17.01
C GLN A 173 -2.99 25.32 15.54
N PHE A 174 -3.78 24.34 15.10
CA PHE A 174 -4.00 24.10 13.68
C PHE A 174 -4.38 25.44 13.05
N PRO A 175 -3.75 25.86 11.94
CA PRO A 175 -4.27 26.99 11.20
C PRO A 175 -5.69 26.64 10.77
N GLU A 176 -6.62 27.57 10.96
CA GLU A 176 -7.92 27.52 10.30
C GLU A 176 -7.72 27.31 8.79
N LYS A 177 -8.71 26.67 8.16
CA LYS A 177 -8.72 26.08 6.80
C LYS A 177 -8.34 27.00 5.62
N ASP A 178 -7.81 28.19 5.83
CA ASP A 178 -7.79 29.27 4.83
C ASP A 178 -6.41 29.60 4.23
N ASN A 179 -5.34 28.85 4.53
CA ASN A 179 -4.00 29.15 3.99
C ASN A 179 -3.39 28.09 3.06
N VAL A 180 -4.17 27.11 2.60
CA VAL A 180 -3.82 26.37 1.37
C VAL A 180 -4.38 27.17 0.21
N LYS A 181 -3.52 27.91 -0.52
CA LYS A 181 -3.91 28.43 -1.83
C LYS A 181 -4.20 27.23 -2.73
N HIS A 182 -5.47 26.85 -2.83
CA HIS A 182 -5.95 25.96 -3.88
C HIS A 182 -5.40 26.47 -5.21
N LEU A 183 -4.89 25.56 -6.05
CA LEU A 183 -4.55 25.89 -7.44
C LEU A 183 -5.83 26.40 -8.11
N THR A 184 -5.98 27.71 -8.17
CA THR A 184 -7.06 28.39 -8.88
C THR A 184 -6.95 28.07 -10.37
N ASP A 185 -8.06 28.13 -11.11
CA ASP A 185 -8.10 27.91 -12.57
C ASP A 185 -7.01 28.69 -13.36
N SER A 186 -6.47 29.77 -12.79
CA SER A 186 -5.34 30.53 -13.32
C SER A 186 -4.00 29.77 -13.41
N SER A 187 -3.75 28.72 -12.63
CA SER A 187 -2.49 27.96 -12.71
C SER A 187 -2.47 26.95 -13.87
N PHE A 188 -3.64 26.52 -14.33
CA PHE A 188 -3.75 25.74 -15.57
C PHE A 188 -3.41 26.58 -16.81
N ALA A 189 -3.61 27.90 -16.74
CA ALA A 189 -3.44 28.79 -17.89
C ALA A 189 -1.98 28.93 -18.36
N LEU A 190 -0.99 28.57 -17.51
CA LEU A 190 0.44 28.70 -17.82
C LEU A 190 1.10 27.38 -18.23
N ALA A 191 0.42 26.25 -18.09
CA ALA A 191 1.01 24.96 -18.41
C ALA A 191 0.79 24.62 -19.89
N GLU A 192 1.87 24.31 -20.60
CA GLU A 192 1.81 23.90 -22.01
C GLU A 192 1.55 22.40 -22.16
N ASP A 193 1.90 21.60 -21.15
CA ASP A 193 1.76 20.13 -21.18
C ASP A 193 1.41 19.55 -19.80
N ILE A 194 1.17 18.25 -19.75
CA ILE A 194 0.86 17.48 -18.55
C ILE A 194 1.81 16.30 -18.36
N PHE A 195 2.00 15.90 -17.10
CA PHE A 195 2.53 14.57 -16.79
C PHE A 195 1.56 13.50 -17.29
N ARG A 196 2.09 12.55 -18.07
CA ARG A 196 1.30 11.51 -18.75
C ARG A 196 1.39 10.17 -18.04
N THR A 197 0.34 9.37 -18.16
CA THR A 197 0.26 8.03 -17.60
C THR A 197 0.29 6.96 -18.68
N GLY A 198 1.00 5.86 -18.41
CA GLY A 198 0.92 4.66 -19.26
C GLY A 198 -0.40 3.89 -19.13
N ALA A 199 -1.20 4.18 -18.09
CA ALA A 199 -2.48 3.52 -17.86
C ALA A 199 -3.57 4.08 -18.80
N LYS A 200 -4.32 3.19 -19.44
CA LYS A 200 -5.32 3.52 -20.45
C LYS A 200 -6.72 3.55 -19.84
N CYS A 201 -7.59 4.42 -20.34
CA CYS A 201 -9.00 4.44 -19.92
C CYS A 201 -9.68 3.08 -20.14
N VAL A 202 -10.63 2.76 -19.27
CA VAL A 202 -11.46 1.55 -19.43
C VAL A 202 -12.38 1.68 -20.66
N PRO A 203 -12.63 0.60 -21.43
CA PRO A 203 -13.35 0.68 -22.73
C PRO A 203 -14.75 1.32 -22.71
N PHE A 204 -15.43 1.37 -21.56
CA PHE A 204 -16.80 1.88 -21.44
C PHE A 204 -16.91 3.11 -20.51
N GLY A 205 -15.79 3.77 -20.22
CA GLY A 205 -15.72 4.99 -19.42
C GLY A 205 -15.33 6.22 -20.24
N LYS A 206 -15.05 7.32 -19.54
CA LYS A 206 -14.44 8.53 -20.13
C LYS A 206 -13.13 8.17 -20.84
N GLN A 207 -12.91 8.72 -22.03
CA GLN A 207 -11.71 8.46 -22.84
C GLN A 207 -10.80 9.69 -22.90
N ASP A 208 -9.52 9.41 -23.14
CA ASP A 208 -8.52 10.44 -23.44
C ASP A 208 -8.83 11.07 -24.81
N THR A 209 -8.62 12.38 -24.95
CA THR A 209 -8.83 13.09 -26.23
C THR A 209 -7.63 12.90 -27.15
N TYR A 210 -6.44 12.65 -26.60
CA TYR A 210 -5.15 12.61 -27.29
C TYR A 210 -4.78 13.92 -28.01
N GLU A 211 -5.44 15.02 -27.67
CA GLU A 211 -5.05 16.36 -28.12
C GLU A 211 -3.66 16.73 -27.57
N PRO A 212 -2.89 17.58 -28.27
CA PRO A 212 -1.62 18.09 -27.74
C PRO A 212 -1.77 18.84 -26.41
N GLY A 213 -0.69 18.85 -25.63
CA GLY A 213 -0.60 19.62 -24.39
C GLY A 213 -1.56 19.15 -23.28
N ILE A 214 -2.12 20.11 -22.55
CA ILE A 214 -2.88 19.87 -21.32
C ILE A 214 -4.15 19.04 -21.50
N ASN A 215 -4.70 18.99 -22.71
CA ASN A 215 -5.94 18.26 -22.98
C ASN A 215 -5.71 16.76 -23.25
N TYR A 216 -4.47 16.29 -23.42
CA TYR A 216 -4.16 14.94 -23.88
C TYR A 216 -4.89 13.83 -23.09
N HIS A 217 -4.87 13.92 -21.76
CA HIS A 217 -5.53 12.97 -20.89
C HIS A 217 -6.77 13.57 -20.24
N CYS A 218 -7.81 12.75 -20.14
CA CYS A 218 -8.93 13.07 -19.28
C CYS A 218 -8.63 12.74 -17.80
N ILE A 219 -8.97 13.66 -16.90
CA ILE A 219 -8.98 13.39 -15.45
C ILE A 219 -10.29 12.72 -15.02
N ASN A 220 -10.27 12.09 -13.85
CA ASN A 220 -11.37 11.36 -13.20
C ASN A 220 -11.82 10.07 -13.92
N ALA A 221 -11.05 9.59 -14.88
CA ALA A 221 -11.34 8.32 -15.56
C ALA A 221 -10.77 7.13 -14.78
N LEU A 222 -11.52 6.01 -14.77
CA LEU A 222 -10.96 4.71 -14.35
C LEU A 222 -10.02 4.20 -15.43
N ARG A 223 -8.88 3.65 -15.00
CA ARG A 223 -7.81 3.24 -15.91
C ARG A 223 -7.36 1.81 -15.64
N ILE A 224 -6.91 1.15 -16.69
CA ILE A 224 -6.25 -0.15 -16.67
C ILE A 224 -4.77 0.02 -17.01
N LYS A 225 -3.94 -0.79 -16.37
CA LYS A 225 -2.51 -0.83 -16.65
C LYS A 225 -2.25 -1.36 -18.06
N PRO A 226 -1.09 -1.02 -18.65
CA PRO A 226 -0.62 -1.76 -19.82
C PRO A 226 -0.27 -3.20 -19.41
N GLY A 227 -0.46 -4.15 -20.33
CA GLY A 227 -0.02 -5.56 -20.15
C GLY A 227 1.26 -5.84 -20.92
N ARG A 228 2.05 -6.83 -20.48
CA ARG A 228 3.13 -7.39 -21.30
C ARG A 228 2.55 -8.33 -22.36
N GLY A 229 2.46 -7.83 -23.59
CA GLY A 229 1.80 -8.51 -24.70
C GLY A 229 0.36 -8.04 -24.81
N ASP A 230 -0.58 -8.95 -24.64
CA ASP A 230 -1.99 -8.61 -24.63
C ASP A 230 -2.38 -7.79 -23.39
N ARG A 231 -3.50 -7.07 -23.50
CA ARG A 231 -4.00 -6.14 -22.47
C ARG A 231 -4.26 -6.89 -21.15
N THR A 232 -3.90 -6.28 -20.02
CA THR A 232 -4.19 -6.84 -18.69
C THR A 232 -5.59 -6.44 -18.18
N LEU A 233 -6.14 -7.20 -17.23
CA LEU A 233 -7.37 -6.85 -16.50
C LEU A 233 -7.09 -6.13 -15.19
N SER A 234 -5.88 -5.60 -15.01
CA SER A 234 -5.46 -4.96 -13.77
C SER A 234 -5.68 -3.45 -13.82
N MET A 235 -6.52 -2.95 -12.92
CA MET A 235 -6.75 -1.51 -12.74
C MET A 235 -5.46 -0.76 -12.34
N SER A 236 -5.44 0.54 -12.58
CA SER A 236 -4.35 1.45 -12.19
C SER A 236 -4.11 1.46 -10.68
N CYS A 237 -2.91 1.86 -10.25
CA CYS A 237 -2.61 1.94 -8.81
C CYS A 237 -3.45 3.02 -8.13
N SER A 238 -3.69 4.16 -8.79
CA SER A 238 -4.59 5.21 -8.32
C SER A 238 -5.99 4.67 -8.00
N ASP A 239 -6.61 3.94 -8.93
CA ASP A 239 -7.97 3.39 -8.75
C ASP A 239 -8.00 2.29 -7.67
N LYS A 240 -6.92 1.51 -7.55
CA LYS A 240 -6.80 0.48 -6.50
C LYS A 240 -6.69 1.09 -5.12
N ILE A 241 -5.85 2.11 -4.95
CA ILE A 241 -5.70 2.81 -3.67
C ILE A 241 -7.01 3.48 -3.28
N ALA A 242 -7.68 4.16 -4.22
CA ALA A 242 -8.99 4.73 -3.95
C ALA A 242 -10.00 3.71 -3.45
N ARG A 243 -10.04 2.50 -4.06
CA ARG A 243 -10.85 1.40 -3.55
C ARG A 243 -10.48 0.99 -2.11
N TRP A 244 -9.20 1.02 -1.73
CA TRP A 244 -8.77 0.68 -0.37
C TRP A 244 -9.24 1.71 0.65
N ASN A 245 -9.41 2.97 0.25
CA ASN A 245 -9.96 4.02 1.11
C ASN A 245 -11.45 3.81 1.45
N PHE A 246 -12.17 2.94 0.75
CA PHE A 246 -13.54 2.56 1.13
C PHE A 246 -13.60 1.21 1.84
N LEU A 247 -12.94 0.19 1.28
CA LEU A 247 -13.07 -1.19 1.72
C LEU A 247 -12.03 -1.62 2.76
N GLY A 248 -11.06 -0.76 3.04
CA GLY A 248 -9.82 -1.11 3.73
C GLY A 248 -8.84 -1.88 2.83
N CYS A 249 -7.58 -1.92 3.27
CA CYS A 249 -6.48 -2.55 2.53
C CYS A 249 -6.37 -4.07 2.75
N GLN A 250 -7.04 -4.61 3.78
CA GLN A 250 -7.05 -6.03 4.18
C GLN A 250 -7.72 -6.95 3.14
N GLY A 251 -8.75 -6.45 2.46
CA GLY A 251 -9.55 -7.24 1.52
C GLY A 251 -10.54 -8.23 2.18
N ALA A 252 -11.41 -8.83 1.35
CA ALA A 252 -12.55 -9.64 1.82
C ALA A 252 -12.17 -10.77 2.80
N LEU A 253 -11.14 -11.57 2.49
CA LEU A 253 -10.80 -12.74 3.32
C LEU A 253 -10.37 -12.36 4.74
N LEU A 254 -9.48 -11.38 4.88
CA LEU A 254 -9.05 -10.90 6.20
C LEU A 254 -10.17 -10.20 6.97
N SER A 255 -11.13 -9.57 6.26
CA SER A 255 -12.25 -8.88 6.91
C SER A 255 -13.14 -9.79 7.76
N HIS A 256 -13.09 -11.11 7.56
CA HIS A 256 -13.77 -12.05 8.45
C HIS A 256 -13.20 -12.03 9.88
N PHE A 257 -11.89 -11.86 10.02
CA PHE A 257 -11.18 -11.95 11.29
C PHE A 257 -10.98 -10.60 11.97
N LEU A 258 -11.41 -9.51 11.34
CA LEU A 258 -11.20 -8.14 11.82
C LEU A 258 -12.52 -7.52 12.20
N PHE A 259 -12.56 -6.89 13.38
CA PHE A 259 -13.74 -6.19 13.86
C PHE A 259 -13.99 -4.93 13.02
N GLU A 260 -12.92 -4.23 12.65
CA GLU A 260 -12.92 -3.06 11.78
C GLU A 260 -11.97 -3.26 10.58
N PRO A 261 -12.28 -2.64 9.41
CA PRO A 261 -11.34 -2.58 8.28
C PRO A 261 -10.05 -1.84 8.64
N ILE A 262 -8.96 -2.18 7.94
CA ILE A 262 -7.66 -1.53 8.14
C ILE A 262 -7.46 -0.50 7.03
N TYR A 263 -7.16 0.74 7.41
CA TYR A 263 -6.87 1.83 6.48
C TYR A 263 -5.44 2.31 6.65
N PHE A 264 -4.86 2.87 5.58
CA PHE A 264 -3.60 3.59 5.67
C PHE A 264 -3.88 5.01 6.15
N LYS A 265 -3.17 5.43 7.21
CA LYS A 265 -3.29 6.78 7.78
C LYS A 265 -2.71 7.83 6.85
N SER A 266 -1.63 7.51 6.15
CA SER A 266 -1.04 8.42 5.16
C SER A 266 -0.45 7.68 3.96
N PHE A 267 -0.49 8.36 2.82
CA PHE A 267 0.24 8.03 1.60
C PHE A 267 1.38 9.03 1.44
N ILE A 268 2.61 8.56 1.57
CA ILE A 268 3.82 9.37 1.50
C ILE A 268 4.47 9.11 0.15
N ILE A 269 4.68 10.14 -0.66
CA ILE A 269 5.30 10.02 -1.97
C ILE A 269 6.69 10.63 -1.89
N ALA A 270 7.70 9.93 -2.42
CA ALA A 270 9.07 10.41 -2.46
C ALA A 270 9.21 11.68 -3.33
N ASN A 271 10.40 12.27 -3.31
CA ASN A 271 10.74 13.42 -4.12
C ASN A 271 10.79 13.03 -5.62
N CYS A 272 9.64 13.21 -6.27
CA CYS A 272 9.38 13.05 -7.69
C CYS A 272 8.31 14.09 -8.08
N PRO A 273 8.07 14.36 -9.37
CA PRO A 273 6.94 15.19 -9.78
C PRO A 273 5.64 14.73 -9.12
N PHE A 274 5.06 15.65 -8.38
CA PHE A 274 3.95 15.42 -7.47
C PHE A 274 3.01 16.62 -7.52
N SER A 275 1.71 16.34 -7.51
CA SER A 275 0.67 17.34 -7.32
C SER A 275 -0.25 16.83 -6.23
N VAL A 276 -0.32 17.56 -5.11
CA VAL A 276 -1.19 17.21 -4.00
C VAL A 276 -2.65 17.18 -4.43
N ASP A 277 -3.06 18.11 -5.29
CA ASP A 277 -4.44 18.17 -5.82
C ASP A 277 -4.74 16.98 -6.73
N ALA A 278 -3.80 16.58 -7.60
CA ALA A 278 -3.98 15.42 -8.45
C ALA A 278 -4.00 14.11 -7.64
N ALA A 279 -3.14 13.99 -6.63
CA ALA A 279 -3.15 12.86 -5.73
C ALA A 279 -4.44 12.81 -4.90
N HIS A 280 -4.87 13.94 -4.32
CA HIS A 280 -6.14 14.05 -3.59
C HIS A 280 -7.31 13.63 -4.47
N ARG A 281 -7.46 14.25 -5.65
CA ARG A 281 -8.48 13.89 -6.66
C ARG A 281 -8.47 12.40 -6.97
N ALA A 282 -7.31 11.84 -7.28
CA ALA A 282 -7.18 10.47 -7.75
C ALA A 282 -7.44 9.41 -6.66
N LEU A 283 -6.95 9.65 -5.44
CA LEU A 283 -6.96 8.68 -4.35
C LEU A 283 -8.21 8.76 -3.48
N MET A 284 -8.91 9.89 -3.47
CA MET A 284 -10.15 10.05 -2.68
C MET A 284 -11.15 11.04 -3.27
N GLY A 285 -10.71 12.24 -3.69
CA GLY A 285 -11.55 13.39 -4.02
C GLY A 285 -12.63 13.10 -5.05
N ARG A 286 -12.29 12.37 -6.12
CA ARG A 286 -13.26 12.00 -7.18
C ARG A 286 -14.35 11.01 -6.74
N PHE A 287 -14.29 10.54 -5.50
CA PHE A 287 -15.25 9.62 -4.90
C PHE A 287 -16.05 10.26 -3.74
N GLU A 288 -15.64 11.42 -3.22
CA GLU A 288 -16.22 12.01 -2.00
C GLU A 288 -17.69 12.39 -2.16
N THR A 289 -18.06 13.11 -3.22
CA THR A 289 -19.44 13.58 -3.45
C THR A 289 -20.46 12.44 -3.53
N GLN A 290 -20.01 11.26 -3.99
CA GLN A 290 -20.88 10.08 -4.10
C GLN A 290 -20.76 9.16 -2.88
N ALA A 291 -19.68 9.29 -2.09
CA ALA A 291 -19.49 8.56 -0.85
C ALA A 291 -20.56 8.89 0.19
N GLU A 292 -21.04 10.12 0.22
CA GLU A 292 -22.14 10.55 1.11
C GLU A 292 -23.44 9.77 0.87
N SER A 293 -23.62 9.22 -0.34
CA SER A 293 -24.79 8.38 -0.68
C SER A 293 -24.61 6.90 -0.33
N LEU A 294 -23.40 6.46 0.03
CA LEU A 294 -23.11 5.06 0.34
C LEU A 294 -23.61 4.71 1.73
N HIS A 295 -24.27 3.56 1.84
CA HIS A 295 -24.71 3.01 3.12
C HIS A 295 -23.57 2.13 3.64
N LEU A 296 -22.72 2.69 4.51
CA LEU A 296 -21.56 1.98 5.04
C LEU A 296 -21.92 1.21 6.32
N PRO A 297 -21.70 -0.11 6.39
CA PRO A 297 -21.91 -0.89 7.62
C PRO A 297 -20.99 -0.44 8.76
N ASP A 298 -21.39 -0.74 10.00
CA ASP A 298 -20.60 -0.42 11.20
C ASP A 298 -19.13 -0.84 11.07
N GLY A 299 -18.25 0.10 11.43
CA GLY A 299 -16.79 0.00 11.34
C GLY A 299 -16.20 0.49 10.01
N TYR A 300 -17.00 0.56 8.94
CA TYR A 300 -16.53 1.07 7.64
C TYR A 300 -16.81 2.56 7.49
N PHE A 301 -15.84 3.28 6.93
CA PHE A 301 -15.97 4.68 6.57
C PHE A 301 -15.14 4.99 5.32
N MET A 302 -15.39 6.13 4.69
CA MET A 302 -14.49 6.64 3.64
C MET A 302 -13.25 7.23 4.31
N ASN A 303 -12.12 6.53 4.19
CA ASN A 303 -10.83 6.99 4.70
C ASN A 303 -10.39 8.28 4.02
N LYS A 304 -9.93 9.23 4.83
CA LYS A 304 -9.33 10.50 4.42
C LYS A 304 -7.85 10.51 4.82
N PRO A 305 -6.97 9.82 4.07
CA PRO A 305 -5.56 9.72 4.43
C PRO A 305 -4.84 11.05 4.25
N ASN A 306 -3.80 11.31 5.05
CA ASN A 306 -2.87 12.40 4.74
C ASN A 306 -2.08 12.04 3.47
N ILE A 307 -1.96 12.97 2.53
CA ILE A 307 -1.15 12.78 1.32
C ILE A 307 0.04 13.73 1.44
N LEU A 308 1.23 13.15 1.57
CA LEU A 308 2.43 13.87 1.96
C LEU A 308 3.53 13.65 0.94
N GLN A 309 4.44 14.63 0.82
CA GLN A 309 5.66 14.46 0.05
C GLN A 309 6.87 14.36 0.99
N SER A 310 7.75 13.41 0.71
CA SER A 310 9.02 13.23 1.40
C SER A 310 10.15 13.91 0.62
N SER A 311 11.15 14.41 1.34
CA SER A 311 12.39 14.94 0.74
C SER A 311 13.29 13.84 0.15
N LEU A 312 13.03 12.56 0.45
CA LEU A 312 13.81 11.45 -0.09
C LEU A 312 13.68 11.37 -1.61
N SER A 313 14.78 11.54 -2.34
CA SER A 313 14.86 11.33 -3.79
C SER A 313 15.47 9.96 -4.10
N PHE A 314 15.00 9.32 -5.16
CA PHE A 314 15.62 8.11 -5.70
C PHE A 314 16.31 8.45 -7.02
N ALA A 315 17.60 8.10 -7.15
CA ALA A 315 18.46 8.49 -8.29
C ALA A 315 17.85 8.10 -9.65
N ASP A 316 17.29 6.89 -9.74
CA ASP A 316 16.72 6.29 -10.96
C ASP A 316 15.29 6.73 -11.30
N ASN A 317 14.70 7.69 -10.58
CA ASN A 317 13.42 8.23 -11.01
C ASN A 317 13.59 8.83 -12.41
N LYS A 318 12.88 8.29 -13.41
CA LYS A 318 12.91 8.63 -14.86
C LYS A 318 12.97 10.11 -15.26
N ASN A 319 12.75 11.02 -14.32
CA ASN A 319 12.81 12.46 -14.54
C ASN A 319 14.22 13.04 -14.30
N ASN A 320 15.08 12.38 -13.52
CA ASN A 320 16.48 12.78 -13.31
C ASN A 320 17.37 12.47 -14.52
N SER A 321 16.96 11.55 -15.40
CA SER A 321 17.72 11.17 -16.60
C SER A 321 17.57 12.17 -17.77
N LYS A 322 16.98 13.35 -17.55
CA LYS A 322 16.80 14.38 -18.58
C LYS A 322 17.82 15.54 -18.50
N THR A 323 18.66 15.60 -17.46
CA THR A 323 19.60 16.70 -17.22
C THR A 323 21.04 16.41 -17.68
N GLY A 324 21.30 15.24 -18.27
CA GLY A 324 22.62 14.88 -18.83
C GLY A 324 22.60 14.70 -20.36
N ASN A 325 23.72 15.02 -21.02
CA ASN A 325 23.96 14.86 -22.47
C ASN A 325 23.89 13.40 -22.99
N LEU A 326 23.52 12.44 -22.14
CA LEU A 326 23.28 11.04 -22.48
C LEU A 326 21.80 10.74 -22.22
N LYS A 327 20.98 10.78 -23.28
CA LYS A 327 19.63 10.18 -23.29
C LYS A 327 19.78 8.66 -23.25
N GLU A 328 20.19 8.10 -22.12
CA GLU A 328 20.17 6.66 -21.96
C GLU A 328 18.71 6.19 -21.91
N ASN A 329 18.38 5.21 -22.75
CA ASN A 329 17.08 4.56 -22.74
C ASN A 329 16.98 3.69 -21.48
N VAL A 330 16.61 4.30 -20.34
CA VAL A 330 16.38 3.58 -19.08
C VAL A 330 15.17 2.65 -19.21
N ILE A 331 15.42 1.34 -19.17
CA ILE A 331 14.39 0.31 -19.27
C ILE A 331 13.99 -0.15 -17.86
N PRO A 332 12.70 -0.06 -17.48
CA PRO A 332 12.28 -0.50 -16.16
C PRO A 332 12.52 -1.99 -15.96
N CYS A 333 13.07 -2.33 -14.79
CA CYS A 333 13.40 -3.70 -14.41
C CYS A 333 12.21 -4.66 -14.61
N SER A 334 12.54 -5.88 -15.05
CA SER A 334 11.56 -6.93 -15.31
C SER A 334 11.26 -7.81 -14.11
N THR A 335 12.10 -7.73 -13.08
CA THR A 335 11.96 -8.44 -11.82
C THR A 335 11.15 -7.62 -10.83
N THR A 336 10.74 -8.26 -9.75
CA THR A 336 9.92 -7.67 -8.70
C THR A 336 10.40 -8.26 -7.39
N ILE A 337 10.79 -7.40 -6.45
CA ILE A 337 11.22 -7.80 -5.11
C ILE A 337 10.00 -7.77 -4.20
N ILE A 338 9.91 -8.78 -3.35
CA ILE A 338 8.86 -8.96 -2.36
C ILE A 338 9.56 -9.17 -1.02
N TRP A 339 9.21 -8.34 -0.05
CA TRP A 339 9.69 -8.50 1.32
C TRP A 339 8.54 -8.29 2.31
N TYR A 340 8.49 -9.09 3.37
CA TYR A 340 7.62 -8.83 4.52
C TYR A 340 8.17 -9.41 5.82
N LYS A 341 7.85 -8.74 6.92
CA LYS A 341 8.15 -9.17 8.28
C LYS A 341 7.22 -10.32 8.68
N LYS A 342 7.75 -11.30 9.41
CA LYS A 342 7.03 -12.43 10.01
C LYS A 342 7.68 -12.78 11.36
N GLY A 343 7.23 -12.11 12.41
CA GLY A 343 7.85 -12.18 13.75
C GLY A 343 9.24 -11.58 13.70
N GLU A 344 10.23 -12.27 14.27
CA GLU A 344 11.65 -11.89 14.19
C GLU A 344 12.28 -12.19 12.82
N ASN A 345 11.62 -13.01 12.00
CA ASN A 345 12.09 -13.36 10.66
C ASN A 345 11.51 -12.44 9.58
N ALA A 346 12.12 -12.48 8.40
CA ALA A 346 11.57 -11.88 7.19
C ALA A 346 11.50 -12.90 6.04
N THR A 347 10.63 -12.65 5.07
CA THR A 347 10.59 -13.41 3.82
C THR A 347 11.00 -12.53 2.66
N GLU A 348 11.89 -13.04 1.83
CA GLU A 348 12.41 -12.39 0.64
C GLU A 348 12.17 -13.26 -0.59
N GLU A 349 11.52 -12.71 -1.61
CA GLU A 349 11.30 -13.40 -2.87
C GLU A 349 11.50 -12.46 -4.05
N ILE A 350 12.02 -13.01 -5.15
CA ILE A 350 12.06 -12.32 -6.43
C ILE A 350 11.04 -12.98 -7.35
N ALA A 351 10.27 -12.14 -8.04
CA ALA A 351 9.29 -12.56 -9.04
C ALA A 351 9.69 -12.09 -10.43
N VAL A 352 9.41 -12.92 -11.43
CA VAL A 352 9.53 -12.61 -12.86
C VAL A 352 8.26 -13.08 -13.55
N ASN A 353 7.62 -12.18 -14.30
CA ASN A 353 6.35 -12.45 -15.00
C ASN A 353 5.27 -13.09 -14.10
N GLY A 354 5.19 -12.62 -12.85
CA GLY A 354 4.20 -13.08 -11.88
C GLY A 354 4.45 -14.45 -11.24
N ARG A 355 5.62 -15.06 -11.49
CA ARG A 355 6.07 -16.33 -10.89
C ARG A 355 7.36 -16.14 -10.11
N LYS A 356 7.67 -17.05 -9.19
CA LYS A 356 8.91 -17.01 -8.41
C LYS A 356 10.12 -17.21 -9.33
N GLN A 357 11.16 -16.39 -9.18
CA GLN A 357 12.39 -16.54 -9.94
C GLN A 357 13.01 -17.91 -9.65
N GLY A 358 13.46 -18.61 -10.69
CA GLY A 358 13.97 -19.98 -10.60
C GLY A 358 12.91 -21.08 -10.69
N ALA A 359 11.61 -20.74 -10.73
CA ALA A 359 10.57 -21.74 -11.00
C ALA A 359 10.70 -22.31 -12.42
N THR A 360 10.81 -23.63 -12.53
CA THR A 360 10.89 -24.34 -13.81
C THR A 360 9.54 -24.94 -14.20
N LEU A 361 9.36 -25.32 -15.46
CA LEU A 361 8.16 -26.04 -15.91
C LEU A 361 7.95 -27.36 -15.14
N LYS A 362 9.03 -28.04 -14.75
CA LYS A 362 8.97 -29.27 -13.97
C LYS A 362 8.51 -29.03 -12.53
N SER A 363 8.87 -27.90 -11.93
CA SER A 363 8.55 -27.55 -10.55
C SER A 363 7.29 -26.70 -10.40
N ILE A 364 6.66 -26.28 -11.50
CA ILE A 364 5.59 -25.26 -11.49
C ILE A 364 4.34 -25.68 -10.72
N ASN A 365 4.14 -26.98 -10.56
CA ASN A 365 3.02 -27.54 -9.79
C ASN A 365 3.34 -27.67 -8.30
N ASN A 366 4.62 -27.54 -7.90
CA ASN A 366 5.04 -27.60 -6.50
C ASN A 366 4.76 -26.28 -5.81
N CYS A 367 4.25 -26.33 -4.58
CA CYS A 367 3.98 -25.14 -3.78
C CYS A 367 5.22 -24.27 -3.55
N SER A 368 6.42 -24.86 -3.50
CA SER A 368 7.69 -24.12 -3.35
C SER A 368 8.03 -23.23 -4.54
N ALA A 369 7.46 -23.49 -5.72
CA ALA A 369 7.63 -22.69 -6.92
C ALA A 369 6.64 -21.52 -7.02
N HIS A 370 5.67 -21.43 -6.10
CA HIS A 370 4.68 -20.36 -6.08
C HIS A 370 5.16 -19.21 -5.19
N LEU A 371 4.80 -17.99 -5.59
CA LEU A 371 5.05 -16.82 -4.76
C LEU A 371 4.19 -16.88 -3.51
N SER A 372 4.81 -16.57 -2.38
CA SER A 372 4.20 -16.54 -1.06
C SER A 372 3.05 -15.52 -0.98
N ILE A 373 3.04 -14.52 -1.86
CA ILE A 373 1.98 -13.51 -1.97
C ILE A 373 0.96 -13.80 -3.09
N SER A 374 1.00 -14.97 -3.75
CA SER A 374 0.01 -15.37 -4.77
C SER A 374 -1.41 -15.51 -4.18
N CYS A 375 -2.45 -15.53 -5.02
CA CYS A 375 -3.82 -15.67 -4.50
C CYS A 375 -4.00 -17.03 -3.80
N LYS A 376 -3.40 -18.09 -4.36
CA LYS A 376 -3.38 -19.42 -3.77
C LYS A 376 -2.67 -19.43 -2.42
N ALA A 377 -1.47 -18.86 -2.32
CA ALA A 377 -0.73 -18.82 -1.06
C ALA A 377 -1.43 -18.00 0.03
N LEU A 378 -1.99 -16.83 -0.31
CA LEU A 378 -2.77 -16.03 0.64
C LEU A 378 -4.07 -16.74 1.07
N TYR A 379 -4.68 -17.55 0.20
CA TYR A 379 -5.83 -18.35 0.57
C TYR A 379 -5.44 -19.53 1.47
N SER A 380 -4.27 -20.14 1.27
CA SER A 380 -3.74 -21.13 2.22
C SER A 380 -3.51 -20.53 3.61
N GLU A 381 -2.98 -19.30 3.71
CA GLU A 381 -2.85 -18.59 5.00
C GLU A 381 -4.22 -18.29 5.62
N PHE A 382 -5.20 -17.87 4.83
CA PHE A 382 -6.58 -17.72 5.29
C PHE A 382 -7.12 -19.02 5.89
N LYS A 383 -6.95 -20.17 5.21
CA LYS A 383 -7.39 -21.48 5.71
C LYS A 383 -6.69 -21.86 7.00
N ARG A 384 -5.36 -21.63 7.09
CA ARG A 384 -4.59 -21.85 8.31
C ARG A 384 -5.15 -21.02 9.49
N VAL A 385 -5.41 -19.74 9.29
CA VAL A 385 -5.97 -18.87 10.35
C VAL A 385 -7.39 -19.30 10.72
N LYS A 386 -8.21 -19.67 9.73
CA LYS A 386 -9.56 -20.23 9.95
C LYS A 386 -9.50 -21.48 10.84
N GLU A 387 -8.58 -22.41 10.57
CA GLU A 387 -8.38 -23.62 11.36
C GLU A 387 -7.93 -23.32 12.80
N ILE A 388 -6.99 -22.38 13.00
CA ILE A 388 -6.55 -21.95 14.33
C ILE A 388 -7.73 -21.36 15.10
N ALA A 389 -8.45 -20.40 14.51
CA ALA A 389 -9.60 -19.76 15.15
C ALA A 389 -10.69 -20.78 15.51
N SER A 390 -10.91 -21.80 14.67
CA SER A 390 -11.84 -22.90 14.95
C SER A 390 -11.39 -23.74 16.16
N LYS A 391 -10.11 -24.13 16.23
CA LYS A 391 -9.54 -24.92 17.35
C LYS A 391 -9.70 -24.24 18.71
N VAL A 392 -9.65 -22.92 18.76
CA VAL A 392 -9.84 -22.14 20.00
C VAL A 392 -11.27 -21.65 20.21
N ASN A 393 -12.24 -22.17 19.45
CA ASN A 393 -13.66 -21.79 19.50
C ASN A 393 -13.93 -20.29 19.26
N LYS A 394 -13.03 -19.64 18.52
CA LYS A 394 -13.10 -18.22 18.13
C LYS A 394 -13.32 -18.02 16.63
N LEU A 395 -13.95 -18.98 15.94
CA LEU A 395 -14.32 -18.80 14.53
C LEU A 395 -15.35 -17.65 14.39
N PRO A 396 -15.15 -16.67 13.48
CA PRO A 396 -16.13 -15.61 13.23
C PRO A 396 -17.46 -16.14 12.68
N LEU A 397 -18.57 -15.49 13.04
CA LEU A 397 -19.93 -15.92 12.66
C LEU A 397 -20.11 -16.08 11.15
N THR A 398 -19.58 -15.15 10.35
CA THR A 398 -19.64 -15.22 8.88
C THR A 398 -19.02 -16.49 8.29
N LEU A 399 -18.08 -17.13 9.01
CA LEU A 399 -17.44 -18.37 8.60
C LEU A 399 -18.12 -19.60 9.20
N LYS A 400 -18.70 -19.49 10.40
CA LYS A 400 -19.54 -20.55 11.00
C LYS A 400 -20.75 -20.87 10.13
N SER A 401 -21.49 -19.84 9.69
CA SER A 401 -22.66 -20.01 8.83
C SER A 401 -22.33 -20.73 7.51
N LEU A 402 -21.11 -20.56 6.98
CA LEU A 402 -20.65 -21.26 5.79
C LEU A 402 -20.37 -22.75 6.02
N GLU A 403 -19.95 -23.14 7.22
CA GLU A 403 -19.67 -24.54 7.56
C GLU A 403 -20.98 -25.34 7.66
N ASP A 404 -22.00 -24.75 8.30
CA ASP A 404 -23.32 -25.36 8.48
C ASP A 404 -24.04 -25.65 7.14
N ASP A 405 -23.73 -24.89 6.08
CA ASP A 405 -24.36 -24.99 4.76
C ASP A 405 -23.70 -26.00 3.79
N SER A 406 -22.55 -26.59 4.14
CA SER A 406 -21.65 -27.18 3.11
C SER A 406 -21.66 -28.71 2.96
N SER A 407 -22.30 -29.19 1.88
CA SER A 407 -22.15 -30.54 1.29
C SER A 407 -21.16 -30.59 0.11
N SER A 408 -20.52 -29.47 -0.25
CA SER A 408 -19.50 -29.37 -1.31
C SER A 408 -18.34 -28.43 -0.90
N GLY A 409 -17.13 -28.69 -1.42
CA GLY A 409 -15.90 -28.01 -1.00
C GLY A 409 -15.92 -26.48 -1.19
N GLN A 410 -15.53 -25.74 -0.14
CA GLN A 410 -15.51 -24.28 -0.12
C GLN A 410 -14.34 -23.71 -0.96
N THR A 411 -14.65 -22.86 -1.94
CA THR A 411 -13.66 -22.26 -2.85
C THR A 411 -13.15 -20.90 -2.34
N TYR A 412 -12.07 -20.40 -2.93
CA TYR A 412 -11.59 -19.04 -2.70
C TYR A 412 -12.69 -17.99 -2.96
N TYR A 413 -13.54 -18.23 -3.96
CA TYR A 413 -14.68 -17.36 -4.25
C TYR A 413 -15.75 -17.41 -3.17
N SER A 414 -16.15 -18.61 -2.69
CA SER A 414 -17.21 -18.75 -1.68
C SER A 414 -16.85 -18.03 -0.37
N HIS A 415 -15.62 -18.18 0.09
CA HIS A 415 -15.15 -17.44 1.27
C HIS A 415 -15.15 -15.92 1.04
N LYS A 416 -14.73 -15.45 -0.14
CA LYS A 416 -14.76 -14.01 -0.40
C LYS A 416 -16.17 -13.43 -0.39
N ILE A 417 -17.15 -14.13 -0.96
CA ILE A 417 -18.52 -13.61 -1.03
C ILE A 417 -19.23 -13.64 0.33
N ALA A 418 -18.82 -14.52 1.24
CA ALA A 418 -19.37 -14.57 2.60
C ALA A 418 -18.96 -13.39 3.48
N ALA A 419 -17.96 -12.59 3.08
CA ALA A 419 -17.61 -11.34 3.76
C ALA A 419 -18.66 -10.26 3.46
N MET A 420 -19.87 -10.41 4.00
CA MET A 420 -21.07 -9.66 3.59
C MET A 420 -20.90 -8.14 3.68
N LYS A 421 -20.40 -7.61 4.81
CA LYS A 421 -20.13 -6.17 4.98
C LYS A 421 -19.21 -5.62 3.87
N TYR A 422 -18.12 -6.34 3.58
CA TYR A 422 -17.18 -5.96 2.53
C TYR A 422 -17.82 -6.03 1.13
N GLN A 423 -18.60 -7.07 0.86
CA GLN A 423 -19.24 -7.24 -0.45
C GLN A 423 -20.35 -6.24 -0.69
N ASP A 424 -21.11 -5.86 0.34
CA ASP A 424 -22.18 -4.88 0.23
C ASP A 424 -21.63 -3.53 -0.24
N ILE A 425 -20.63 -2.99 0.45
CA ILE A 425 -19.94 -1.75 0.04
C ILE A 425 -19.36 -1.90 -1.36
N TRP A 426 -18.70 -3.03 -1.66
CA TRP A 426 -18.12 -3.26 -2.97
C TRP A 426 -19.17 -3.25 -4.08
N ASN A 427 -20.34 -3.85 -3.84
CA ASN A 427 -21.45 -3.85 -4.78
C ASN A 427 -22.07 -2.46 -4.95
N GLN A 428 -22.21 -1.68 -3.88
CA GLN A 428 -22.66 -0.29 -3.96
C GLN A 428 -21.68 0.56 -4.80
N LEU A 429 -20.37 0.47 -4.54
CA LEU A 429 -19.35 1.16 -5.33
C LEU A 429 -19.40 0.78 -6.81
N LEU A 430 -19.59 -0.51 -7.12
CA LEU A 430 -19.71 -1.00 -8.49
C LEU A 430 -21.01 -0.59 -9.20
N LYS A 431 -22.04 -0.16 -8.47
CA LYS A 431 -23.26 0.41 -9.06
C LYS A 431 -23.11 1.93 -9.26
N GLY A 432 -22.35 2.59 -8.37
CA GLY A 432 -22.05 4.01 -8.40
C GLY A 432 -20.68 4.33 -9.01
N THR A 433 -19.77 4.87 -8.20
CA THR A 433 -18.54 5.51 -8.68
C THR A 433 -17.55 4.59 -9.40
N LEU A 434 -17.63 3.29 -9.17
CA LEU A 434 -16.79 2.27 -9.79
C LEU A 434 -17.53 1.45 -10.85
N LYS A 435 -18.59 1.99 -11.45
CA LYS A 435 -19.45 1.31 -12.44
C LYS A 435 -18.71 0.66 -13.60
N THR A 436 -17.66 1.30 -14.11
CA THR A 436 -16.88 0.80 -15.26
C THR A 436 -15.63 0.01 -14.83
N TRP A 437 -15.53 -0.37 -13.55
CA TRP A 437 -14.42 -1.16 -13.03
C TRP A 437 -14.30 -2.51 -13.73
N VAL A 438 -13.13 -2.79 -14.30
CA VAL A 438 -12.85 -4.07 -14.95
C VAL A 438 -12.66 -5.17 -13.90
N LYS A 439 -13.59 -6.11 -13.88
CA LYS A 439 -13.54 -7.30 -13.03
C LYS A 439 -12.82 -8.44 -13.76
N LYS A 440 -12.17 -9.29 -12.99
CA LYS A 440 -11.64 -10.56 -13.50
C LYS A 440 -12.79 -11.57 -13.58
N PRO A 441 -12.81 -12.44 -14.61
CA PRO A 441 -13.80 -13.50 -14.71
C PRO A 441 -13.83 -14.41 -13.48
N LYS A 442 -15.01 -14.94 -13.15
CA LYS A 442 -15.27 -15.67 -11.90
C LYS A 442 -14.48 -16.97 -11.79
N GLU A 443 -14.18 -17.61 -12.91
CA GLU A 443 -13.40 -18.85 -13.02
C GLU A 443 -11.97 -18.71 -12.47
N PHE A 444 -11.39 -17.51 -12.45
CA PHE A 444 -10.08 -17.26 -11.83
C PHE A 444 -10.11 -17.22 -10.29
N MET A 445 -11.28 -17.49 -9.69
CA MET A 445 -11.48 -17.51 -8.25
C MET A 445 -12.10 -18.82 -7.74
N GLN A 446 -12.32 -19.82 -8.60
CA GLN A 446 -12.99 -21.09 -8.23
C GLN A 446 -12.05 -22.17 -7.67
N PHE A 447 -10.77 -21.87 -7.42
CA PHE A 447 -9.83 -22.84 -6.86
C PHE A 447 -10.04 -23.07 -5.35
N LEU A 448 -9.57 -24.23 -4.87
CA LEU A 448 -9.68 -24.71 -3.48
C LEU A 448 -8.50 -24.34 -2.60
#